data_AF-A0A6L7G9Q6-F1
#
_entry.id   AF-A0A6L7G9Q6-F1
#
_cell.length_a   1.000
_cell.length_b   1.000
_cell.length_c   1.000
_cell.angle_alpha   90.00
_cell.angle_beta   90.00
_cell.angle_gamma   90.00
#
_symmetry.space_group_name_H-M   'P 1'
#
loop_
_entity.id
_entity.type
_entity.pdbx_description
1 polymer ?
#
loop_
_entity_poly.entity_id
_entity_poly.type
_entity_poly.pdbx_seq_one_letter_code
_entity_poly.pdbx_strand_id
1 'polypeptide(L)' 'MTTPSDTLAIKRIIGARMDSDADGRLTGCRLEALTETGQVHIELSREESHRLLDLMQSARVDFG' A
#
# COMPACT_ATOMS: atom_id res chain seq x y z
N MET A 1 19.95 -14.65 16.48
CA MET A 1 19.32 -15.27 15.30
C MET A 1 18.29 -14.31 14.78
N THR A 2 18.67 -13.45 13.83
CA THR A 2 17.74 -12.58 13.11
C THR A 2 17.07 -13.43 12.04
N THR A 3 15.79 -13.71 12.20
CA THR A 3 14.97 -14.26 11.12
C THR A 3 15.15 -13.36 9.89
N PRO A 4 15.40 -13.91 8.69
CA PRO A 4 15.25 -13.10 7.49
C PRO A 4 13.79 -12.63 7.51
N SER A 5 13.59 -11.32 7.62
CA SER A 5 12.29 -10.74 7.36
C SER A 5 12.01 -11.12 5.91
N ASP A 6 11.14 -12.11 5.69
CA ASP A 6 10.68 -12.55 4.36
C ASP A 6 10.02 -11.33 3.72
N THR A 7 10.88 -10.49 3.15
CA THR A 7 10.52 -9.23 2.56
C THR A 7 9.85 -9.65 1.27
N LEU A 8 8.53 -9.54 1.26
CA LEU A 8 7.75 -9.84 0.08
C LEU A 8 8.26 -8.98 -1.07
N ALA A 9 8.95 -9.59 -2.02
CA ALA A 9 9.48 -8.89 -3.19
C ALA A 9 8.33 -8.56 -4.13
N ILE A 10 7.84 -7.32 -4.02
CA ILE A 10 6.83 -6.77 -4.93
C ILE A 10 7.50 -6.46 -6.27
N LYS A 11 7.04 -7.10 -7.34
CA LYS A 11 7.46 -6.78 -8.72
C LYS A 11 6.72 -5.55 -9.23
N ARG A 12 5.41 -5.49 -8.98
CA ARG A 12 4.55 -4.41 -9.47
C ARG A 12 3.30 -4.27 -8.62
N ILE A 13 2.93 -3.02 -8.31
CA ILE A 13 1.58 -2.70 -7.84
C ILE A 13 0.65 -2.60 -9.05
N ILE A 14 -0.44 -3.35 -9.04
CA ILE A 14 -1.40 -3.44 -10.14
C ILE A 14 -2.77 -2.84 -9.80
N GLY A 15 -3.04 -2.62 -8.52
CA GLY A 15 -4.27 -2.00 -8.05
C GLY A 15 -4.09 -1.41 -6.67
N ALA A 16 -4.88 -0.38 -6.38
CA ALA A 16 -4.98 0.19 -5.05
C ALA A 16 -6.42 0.65 -4.83
N ARG A 17 -6.96 0.39 -3.64
CA ARG A 17 -8.25 0.89 -3.19
C ARG A 17 -8.08 1.55 -1.85
N MET A 18 -8.52 2.79 -1.74
CA MET A 18 -8.62 3.51 -0.48
C MET A 18 -10.03 3.33 0.08
N ASP A 19 -10.11 3.11 1.38
CA ASP A 19 -11.37 3.07 2.12
C ASP A 19 -11.49 4.34 2.95
N SER A 20 -12.71 4.89 3.00
CA SER A 20 -13.04 6.05 3.82
C SER A 20 -14.27 5.79 4.67
N ASP A 21 -14.37 6.49 5.80
CA ASP A 21 -15.61 6.54 6.57
C ASP A 21 -16.65 7.47 5.92
N ALA A 22 -17.82 7.61 6.57
CA ALA A 22 -18.91 8.46 6.10
C ALA A 22 -18.56 9.95 6.08
N ASP A 23 -17.55 10.36 6.86
CA ASP A 23 -17.04 11.74 6.92
C ASP A 23 -15.93 11.97 5.88
N GLY A 24 -15.62 10.97 5.05
CA GLY A 24 -14.60 11.04 4.01
C GLY A 24 -13.16 10.90 4.53
N ARG A 25 -12.97 10.46 5.78
CA ARG A 25 -11.63 10.26 6.34
C ARG A 25 -11.09 8.90 5.92
N LEU A 26 -9.82 8.86 5.53
CA LEU A 26 -9.12 7.62 5.20
C LEU A 26 -9.10 6.67 6.41
N THR A 27 -9.60 5.46 6.22
CA THR A 27 -9.64 4.40 7.25
C THR A 27 -8.69 3.25 6.93
N GLY A 28 -8.28 3.09 5.68
CA GLY A 28 -7.32 2.08 5.26
C GLY A 28 -7.06 2.09 3.76
N CYS A 29 -6.15 1.23 3.32
CA CYS A 29 -5.82 1.03 1.91
C CYS A 29 -5.53 -0.44 1.66
N ARG A 30 -6.10 -0.99 0.59
CA ARG A 30 -5.77 -2.32 0.08
C ARG A 30 -4.97 -2.16 -1.22
N LEU A 31 -3.78 -2.76 -1.25
CA LEU A 31 -2.94 -2.84 -2.43
C LEU A 31 -3.03 -4.23 -3.04
N GLU A 32 -3.08 -4.28 -4.37
CA GLU A 32 -2.94 -5.49 -5.15
C GLU A 32 -1.57 -5.47 -5.84
N ALA A 33 -0.78 -6.50 -5.59
CA ALA A 33 0.58 -6.56 -6.06
C ALA A 33 0.87 -7.90 -6.74
N LEU A 34 1.71 -7.86 -7.76
CA LEU A 34 2.31 -9.05 -8.36
C LEU A 34 3.68 -9.28 -7.72
N THR A 35 3.92 -10.52 -7.30
CA THR A 35 5.19 -11.02 -6.81
C THR A 35 5.76 -12.04 -7.81
N GLU A 36 6.86 -12.68 -7.45
CA GLU A 36 7.39 -13.81 -8.25
C GLU A 36 6.48 -15.04 -8.23
N THR A 37 5.70 -15.19 -7.16
CA THR A 37 4.90 -16.38 -6.88
C THR A 37 3.43 -16.20 -7.22
N GLY A 38 2.97 -14.97 -7.48
CA GLY A 38 1.60 -14.71 -7.91
C GLY A 38 1.09 -13.32 -7.50
N GLN A 39 -0.23 -13.15 -7.56
CA GLN A 39 -0.89 -11.95 -7.06
C GLN A 39 -1.11 -12.07 -5.54
N VAL A 40 -0.85 -10.98 -4.83
CA VAL A 40 -1.14 -10.86 -3.39
C VAL A 40 -1.99 -9.62 -3.12
N HIS A 41 -2.64 -9.63 -1.95
CA HIS A 41 -3.31 -8.47 -1.38
C HIS A 41 -2.57 -8.04 -0.11
N ILE A 42 -2.31 -6.74 0.00
CA ILE A 42 -1.67 -6.13 1.18
C ILE A 42 -2.68 -5.16 1.76
N GLU A 43 -3.06 -5.38 3.01
CA GLU A 43 -3.94 -4.48 3.75
C GLU A 43 -3.09 -3.58 4.63
N LEU A 44 -3.24 -2.27 4.44
CA LEU A 44 -2.59 -1.25 5.23
C LEU A 44 -3.57 -0.75 6.27
N SER A 45 -3.10 -0.65 7.51
CA SER A 45 -3.80 0.08 8.55
C SER A 45 -3.98 1.55 8.16
N ARG A 46 -4.83 2.26 8.90
CA ARG A 46 -5.00 3.71 8.74
C ARG A 46 -3.68 4.47 8.81
N GLU A 47 -2.83 4.15 9.78
CA GLU A 47 -1.55 4.83 9.99
C GLU A 47 -0.59 4.59 8.82
N GLU A 48 -0.47 3.34 8.36
CA GLU A 48 0.37 2.98 7.21
C GLU A 48 -0.14 3.60 5.91
N SER A 49 -1.46 3.68 5.75
CA SER A 49 -2.10 4.32 4.61
C SER A 49 -1.80 5.83 4.55
N HIS A 50 -1.83 6.51 5.71
CA HIS A 50 -1.42 7.91 5.80
C HIS A 50 0.06 8.09 5.44
N ARG A 51 0.96 7.26 5.99
CA ARG A 51 2.38 7.30 5.64
C ARG A 51 2.62 7.07 4.16
N LEU A 52 1.90 6.14 3.53
CA LEU A 52 1.98 5.90 2.09
C LEU A 52 1.56 7.14 1.30
N LEU A 53 0.47 7.81 1.68
CA LEU A 53 0.05 9.05 1.03
C LEU A 53 1.08 10.16 1.19
N ASP A 54 1.67 10.33 2.37
CA ASP A 54 2.72 11.32 2.61
C ASP A 54 3.96 11.05 1.73
N LEU A 55 4.34 9.77 1.58
CA LEU A 55 5.41 9.35 0.68
C LEU A 55 5.07 9.65 -0.78
N MET A 56 3.84 9.41 -1.22
CA MET A 56 3.40 9.67 -2.60
C MET A 56 3.38 11.17 -2.91
N GLN A 57 2.90 11.99 -1.97
CA GLN A 57 2.89 13.45 -2.09
C GLN A 57 4.31 14.01 -2.12
N SER A 58 5.20 13.53 -1.23
CA SER A 58 6.60 13.96 -1.19
C SER A 58 7.41 13.50 -2.40
N ALA A 59 7.09 12.33 -2.97
CA ALA A 59 7.68 11.84 -4.22
C ALA A 59 7.23 12.63 -5.46
N ARG A 60 6.31 13.60 -5.31
CA ARG A 60 5.76 14.42 -6.40
C ARG A 60 5.23 13.54 -7.54
N VAL A 61 4.48 12.50 -7.18
CA VAL A 61 3.74 11.70 -8.14
C VAL A 61 2.48 12.50 -8.49
N ASP A 62 2.59 13.36 -9.51
CA ASP A 62 1.41 13.99 -10.10
C ASP A 62 0.54 12.87 -10.70
N PHE A 63 -0.57 12.56 -10.03
CA PHE A 63 -1.64 11.77 -10.62
C PHE A 63 -2.40 12.68 -11.59
N GLY A 64 -1.85 12.83 -12.80
CA GLY A 64 -2.48 13.46 -13.96
C GLY A 64 -3.16 12.44 -14.87
#